data_AF-A0A1D7XU80-F1
#
_entry.id   AF-A0A1D7XU80-F1
#
_cell.length_a   1.000
_cell.length_b   1.000
_cell.length_c   1.000
_cell.angle_alpha   90.00
_cell.angle_beta   90.00
_cell.angle_gamma   90.00
#
_symmetry.space_group_name_H-M   'P 1'
#
loop_
_entity.id
_entity.type
_entity.pdbx_description
1 polymer ?
#
loop_
_entity_poly.entity_id
_entity_poly.type
_entity_poly.pdbx_seq_one_letter_code
_entity_poly.pdbx_strand_id
1 'polypeptide(L)'
;MKNLTANKTIVILLFMVIAVLTRLVPHLPNFTPITAIALFGGLYLSNKVMAYALPLTVMAISDLFLGFSSITVFVYFAFVVVSFIGTQSKKASFSAILLSSVSFFIITNFGVWLLGYPKTWTGLAECYTLALPFFRNALLGDLFYSGALIIGFNFVQKKYLQEAK
;
A
#
# COMPACT_ATOMS: atom_id res chain seq x y z
N MET A 1 -27.52 2.66 -12.41
CA MET A 1 -26.10 3.10 -12.40
C MET A 1 -25.61 3.64 -11.06
N LYS A 2 -26.20 4.70 -10.45
CA LYS A 2 -25.70 5.31 -9.19
C LYS A 2 -25.62 4.35 -7.99
N ASN A 3 -26.53 3.38 -7.91
CA ASN A 3 -26.55 2.35 -6.84
C ASN A 3 -25.43 1.31 -7.00
N LEU A 4 -25.05 0.99 -8.25
CA LEU A 4 -24.01 -0.03 -8.50
C LEU A 4 -22.61 0.50 -8.18
N THR A 5 -22.35 1.77 -8.51
CA THR A 5 -21.10 2.44 -8.14
C THR A 5 -20.97 2.60 -6.63
N ALA A 6 -22.07 2.96 -5.93
CA ALA A 6 -22.09 3.02 -4.48
C ALA A 6 -21.82 1.64 -3.84
N ASN A 7 -22.48 0.58 -4.31
CA ASN A 7 -22.26 -0.79 -3.83
C ASN A 7 -20.82 -1.25 -4.06
N LYS A 8 -20.23 -0.94 -5.23
CA LYS A 8 -18.83 -1.25 -5.53
C LYS A 8 -17.88 -0.56 -4.55
N THR A 9 -18.05 0.74 -4.31
CA THR A 9 -17.21 1.49 -3.37
C THR A 9 -17.30 0.90 -1.96
N ILE A 10 -18.49 0.54 -1.48
CA ILE A 10 -18.66 -0.10 -0.17
C ILE A 10 -17.88 -1.42 -0.10
N VAL A 11 -17.95 -2.26 -1.14
CA VAL A 11 -17.19 -3.51 -1.18
C VAL A 11 -15.67 -3.26 -1.16
N ILE A 12 -15.18 -2.28 -1.93
CA ILE A 12 -13.75 -1.90 -1.90
C ILE A 12 -13.33 -1.48 -0.49
N LEU A 13 -14.13 -0.64 0.18
CA LEU A 13 -13.86 -0.18 1.54
C LEU A 13 -13.83 -1.35 2.53
N LEU A 14 -14.75 -2.31 2.42
CA LEU A 14 -14.76 -3.50 3.28
C LEU A 14 -13.48 -4.32 3.12
N PHE A 15 -13.02 -4.56 1.88
CA PHE A 15 -11.76 -5.24 1.62
C PHE A 15 -10.57 -4.50 2.24
N MET A 16 -10.53 -3.17 2.11
CA MET A 16 -9.48 -2.36 2.70
C MET A 16 -9.50 -2.42 4.23
N VAL A 17 -10.67 -2.32 4.87
CA VAL A 17 -10.82 -2.43 6.33
C VAL A 17 -10.35 -3.80 6.82
N ILE A 18 -10.79 -4.90 6.19
CA ILE A 18 -10.36 -6.25 6.56
C ILE A 18 -8.84 -6.39 6.46
N ALA A 19 -8.25 -5.86 5.39
CA ALA A 19 -6.80 -5.86 5.25
C ALA A 19 -6.12 -5.07 6.38
N VAL A 20 -6.58 -3.86 6.71
CA VAL A 20 -6.00 -3.06 7.81
C VAL A 20 -5.98 -3.82 9.13
N LEU A 21 -7.04 -4.57 9.44
CA LEU A 21 -7.14 -5.34 10.68
C LEU A 21 -6.04 -6.41 10.79
N THR A 22 -5.44 -6.86 9.68
CA THR A 22 -4.32 -7.81 9.76
C THR A 22 -3.05 -7.21 10.36
N ARG A 23 -2.93 -5.88 10.46
CA ARG A 23 -1.84 -5.20 11.20
C ARG A 23 -1.88 -5.48 12.70
N LEU A 24 -3.03 -5.87 13.24
CA LEU A 24 -3.19 -6.19 14.66
C LEU A 24 -2.70 -7.61 14.99
N VAL A 25 -2.49 -8.44 13.97
CA VAL A 25 -1.99 -9.80 14.13
C VAL A 25 -0.45 -9.79 14.11
N PRO A 26 0.22 -10.61 14.95
CA PRO A 26 1.67 -10.77 14.87
C PRO A 26 2.11 -11.12 13.45
N HIS A 27 3.07 -10.35 12.95
CA HIS A 27 3.54 -10.41 11.57
C HIS A 27 5.03 -10.02 11.52
N LEU A 28 5.71 -10.46 10.46
CA LEU A 28 7.12 -10.12 10.22
C LEU A 28 7.27 -8.60 10.02
N PRO A 29 8.42 -8.02 10.36
CA PRO A 29 8.71 -6.61 10.07
C PRO A 29 8.48 -6.29 8.59
N ASN A 30 7.73 -5.22 8.32
CA ASN A 30 7.30 -4.75 6.99
C ASN A 30 6.39 -5.71 6.19
N PHE A 31 6.00 -6.87 6.71
CA PHE A 31 4.98 -7.71 6.11
C PHE A 31 3.58 -7.16 6.45
N THR A 32 3.22 -6.04 5.84
CA THR A 32 1.99 -5.30 6.17
C THR A 32 1.13 -5.05 4.93
N PRO A 33 -0.18 -4.86 5.07
CA PRO A 33 -1.10 -4.70 3.95
C PRO A 33 -1.14 -3.27 3.36
N ILE A 34 -0.43 -2.28 3.91
CA ILE A 34 -0.70 -0.88 3.57
C ILE A 34 -0.31 -0.53 2.12
N THR A 35 0.82 -1.02 1.62
CA THR A 35 1.20 -0.81 0.21
C THR A 35 0.16 -1.42 -0.73
N ALA A 36 -0.32 -2.62 -0.39
CA ALA A 36 -1.37 -3.30 -1.14
C ALA A 36 -2.68 -2.51 -1.11
N ILE A 37 -3.07 -1.96 0.04
CA ILE A 37 -4.25 -1.10 0.19
C ILE A 37 -4.10 0.18 -0.64
N ALA A 38 -2.94 0.84 -0.63
CA ALA A 38 -2.69 2.04 -1.41
C ALA A 38 -2.77 1.77 -2.93
N LEU A 39 -2.11 0.71 -3.39
CA LEU A 39 -2.15 0.28 -4.78
C LEU A 39 -3.59 -0.11 -5.20
N PHE A 40 -4.28 -0.90 -4.38
CA PHE A 40 -5.65 -1.35 -4.61
C PHE A 40 -6.64 -0.18 -4.65
N GLY A 41 -6.51 0.78 -3.74
CA GLY A 41 -7.28 2.02 -3.74
C GLY A 41 -7.10 2.79 -5.05
N GLY A 42 -5.85 2.95 -5.50
CA GLY A 42 -5.53 3.58 -6.79
C GLY A 42 -6.12 2.86 -8.00
N LEU A 43 -6.13 1.53 -7.99
CA LEU A 43 -6.63 0.69 -9.10
C LEU A 43 -8.16 0.69 -9.23
N TYR A 44 -8.89 0.68 -8.11
CA TYR A 44 -10.32 0.31 -8.11
C TYR A 44 -11.27 1.44 -7.72
N LEU A 45 -10.82 2.46 -6.97
CA LEU A 45 -11.66 3.61 -6.62
C LEU A 45 -11.79 4.58 -7.80
N SER A 46 -13.02 4.95 -8.14
CA SER A 46 -13.28 5.95 -9.17
C SER A 46 -12.98 7.38 -8.70
N ASN A 47 -13.12 7.64 -7.40
CA ASN A 47 -12.79 8.94 -6.82
C ASN A 47 -11.31 8.98 -6.45
N LYS A 48 -10.53 9.78 -7.20
CA LYS A 48 -9.10 9.97 -6.96
C LYS A 48 -8.81 10.48 -5.56
N VAL A 49 -9.59 11.42 -5.04
CA VAL A 49 -9.39 11.95 -3.67
C VAL A 49 -9.46 10.82 -2.66
N MET A 50 -10.42 9.90 -2.78
CA MET A 50 -10.51 8.73 -1.91
C MET A 50 -9.33 7.76 -2.08
N ALA A 51 -8.86 7.56 -3.31
CA ALA A 51 -7.72 6.68 -3.59
C ALA A 51 -6.42 7.10 -2.90
N TYR A 52 -6.22 8.40 -2.69
CA TYR A 52 -5.08 8.92 -1.93
C TYR A 52 -5.40 9.10 -0.43
N ALA A 53 -6.58 9.61 -0.09
CA ALA A 53 -6.92 9.94 1.29
C ALA A 53 -7.09 8.69 2.15
N LEU A 54 -7.66 7.61 1.62
CA LEU A 54 -8.01 6.44 2.44
C LEU A 54 -6.76 5.74 3.02
N PRO A 55 -5.73 5.40 2.23
CA PRO A 55 -4.51 4.78 2.76
C PRO A 55 -3.81 5.67 3.79
N LEU A 56 -3.78 7.00 3.56
CA LEU A 56 -3.18 7.97 4.49
C LEU A 56 -3.98 8.11 5.78
N THR A 57 -5.32 8.05 5.71
CA THR A 57 -6.18 8.13 6.90
C THR A 57 -6.03 6.89 7.76
N VAL A 58 -5.98 5.71 7.12
CA VAL A 58 -5.71 4.43 7.80
C VAL A 58 -4.38 4.46 8.53
N MET A 59 -3.36 5.00 7.88
CA MET A 59 -2.03 5.21 8.46
C MET A 59 -2.08 6.15 9.66
N ALA A 60 -2.66 7.34 9.50
CA ALA A 60 -2.78 8.32 10.56
C ALA A 60 -3.47 7.74 11.79
N ILE A 61 -4.59 7.03 11.60
CA ILE A 61 -5.30 6.37 12.69
C ILE A 61 -4.41 5.30 13.33
N SER A 62 -3.76 4.46 12.53
CA SER A 62 -2.90 3.39 13.05
C SER A 62 -1.70 3.93 13.85
N ASP A 63 -1.07 5.01 13.37
CA ASP A 63 0.09 5.64 13.98
C ASP A 63 -0.27 6.40 15.27
N LEU A 64 -1.53 6.84 15.44
CA LEU A 64 -2.00 7.38 16.72
C LEU A 64 -1.95 6.34 17.85
N PHE A 65 -2.09 5.05 17.53
CA PHE A 65 -1.98 3.95 18.51
C PHE A 65 -0.56 3.38 18.60
N LEU A 66 0.14 3.26 17.46
CA LEU A 66 1.47 2.64 17.38
C LEU A 66 2.62 3.62 17.64
N GLY A 67 2.37 4.92 17.55
CA GLY A 67 3.36 5.98 17.64
C GLY A 67 3.90 6.42 16.28
N PHE A 68 4.20 7.71 16.16
CA PHE A 68 4.88 8.28 14.99
C PHE A 68 6.40 8.06 15.08
N SER A 69 7.05 7.97 13.92
CA SER A 69 8.49 7.81 13.80
C SER A 69 9.13 9.04 13.14
N SER A 70 10.45 9.19 13.26
CA SER A 70 11.18 10.28 12.61
C SER A 70 11.05 10.26 11.08
N ILE A 71 10.83 9.09 10.48
CA ILE A 71 10.68 8.92 9.02
C ILE A 71 9.22 8.98 8.55
N THR A 72 8.25 9.24 9.43
CA THR A 72 6.81 9.21 9.09
C THR A 72 6.47 10.02 7.85
N VAL A 73 7.06 11.21 7.66
CA VAL A 73 6.82 12.04 6.47
C VAL A 73 7.19 11.30 5.17
N PHE A 74 8.31 10.57 5.17
CA PHE A 74 8.75 9.77 4.02
C PHE A 74 7.83 8.59 3.77
N VAL A 75 7.34 7.95 4.83
CA VAL A 75 6.37 6.85 4.74
C VAL A 75 5.06 7.33 4.11
N TYR A 76 4.53 8.48 4.51
CA TYR A 76 3.29 9.03 3.97
C TYR A 76 3.47 9.44 2.52
N PHE A 77 4.60 10.08 2.20
CA PHE A 77 4.94 10.42 0.82
C PHE A 77 5.06 9.17 -0.06
N ALA A 78 5.69 8.11 0.44
CA ALA A 78 5.78 6.83 -0.26
C ALA A 78 4.40 6.26 -0.59
N PHE A 79 3.43 6.32 0.34
CA PHE A 79 2.07 5.87 0.06
C PHE A 79 1.32 6.76 -0.93
N VAL A 80 1.58 8.06 -0.96
CA VAL A 80 1.07 8.92 -2.05
C VAL A 80 1.59 8.44 -3.39
N VAL A 81 2.90 8.12 -3.49
CA VAL A 81 3.50 7.59 -4.72
C VAL A 81 2.92 6.22 -5.09
N VAL A 82 2.69 5.33 -4.13
CA VAL A 82 2.06 4.02 -4.37
C VAL A 82 0.61 4.17 -4.85
N SER A 83 -0.19 5.03 -4.22
CA SER A 83 -1.53 5.36 -4.71
C SER A 83 -1.47 5.95 -6.12
N PHE A 84 -0.48 6.79 -6.41
CA PHE A 84 -0.27 7.33 -7.76
C PHE A 84 -0.01 6.22 -8.77
N ILE A 85 0.91 5.29 -8.48
CA ILE A 85 1.18 4.10 -9.32
C ILE A 85 -0.12 3.33 -9.57
N GLY A 86 -0.95 3.12 -8.56
CA GLY A 86 -2.26 2.49 -8.70
C GLY A 86 -3.19 3.24 -9.65
N THR A 87 -3.31 4.57 -9.49
CA THR A 87 -4.19 5.39 -10.36
C THR A 87 -3.73 5.49 -11.80
N GLN A 88 -2.42 5.34 -12.07
CA GLN A 88 -1.88 5.30 -13.44
C GLN A 88 -1.91 3.89 -14.04
N SER A 89 -2.08 2.86 -13.20
CA SER A 89 -2.11 1.47 -13.64
C SER A 89 -3.47 1.14 -14.27
N LYS A 90 -3.47 0.70 -15.53
CA LYS A 90 -4.71 0.30 -16.24
C LYS A 90 -5.33 -0.99 -15.68
N LYS A 91 -4.51 -1.83 -15.06
CA LYS A 91 -4.91 -3.11 -14.49
C LYS A 91 -3.94 -3.50 -13.37
N ALA A 92 -4.40 -4.36 -12.48
CA ALA A 92 -3.53 -5.05 -11.56
C ALA A 92 -2.51 -5.91 -12.32
N SER A 93 -1.22 -5.76 -12.00
CA SER A 93 -0.14 -6.55 -12.58
C SER A 93 0.97 -6.76 -11.57
N PHE A 94 1.77 -7.81 -11.78
CA PHE A 94 3.00 -8.04 -11.03
C PHE A 94 3.94 -6.82 -11.08
N SER A 95 4.04 -6.17 -12.24
CA SER A 95 4.86 -4.96 -12.41
C SER A 95 4.39 -3.79 -11.55
N ALA A 96 3.08 -3.57 -11.40
CA ALA A 96 2.55 -2.50 -10.56
C ALA A 96 2.83 -2.75 -9.07
N ILE A 97 2.70 -4.01 -8.63
CA ILE A 97 3.03 -4.43 -7.26
C ILE A 97 4.52 -4.25 -6.99
N LEU A 98 5.37 -4.75 -7.90
CA LEU A 98 6.83 -4.63 -7.78
C LEU A 98 7.27 -3.16 -7.76
N LEU A 99 6.74 -2.34 -8.67
CA LEU A 99 7.05 -0.91 -8.71
C LEU A 99 6.61 -0.17 -7.44
N SER A 100 5.46 -0.54 -6.87
CA SER A 100 4.98 0.00 -5.60
C SER A 100 5.92 -0.35 -4.45
N SER A 101 6.29 -1.63 -4.35
CA SER A 101 7.21 -2.12 -3.31
C SER A 101 8.59 -1.46 -3.41
N VAL A 102 9.15 -1.39 -4.62
CA VAL A 102 10.45 -0.75 -4.88
C VAL A 102 10.41 0.75 -4.59
N SER A 103 9.35 1.44 -4.99
CA SER A 103 9.21 2.88 -4.72
C SER A 103 9.11 3.15 -3.23
N PHE A 104 8.32 2.35 -2.51
CA PHE A 104 8.19 2.45 -1.07
C PHE A 104 9.54 2.22 -0.38
N PHE A 105 10.26 1.17 -0.76
CA PHE A 105 11.58 0.85 -0.24
C PHE A 105 12.58 1.99 -0.44
N ILE A 106 12.67 2.54 -1.66
CA ILE A 106 13.59 3.63 -1.97
C ILE A 106 13.24 4.88 -1.16
N ILE A 107 11.99 5.31 -1.18
CA ILE A 107 11.58 6.57 -0.54
C ILE A 107 11.78 6.51 0.98
N THR A 108 11.36 5.42 1.61
CA THR A 108 11.45 5.29 3.07
C THR A 108 12.88 5.17 3.57
N ASN A 109 13.72 4.38 2.89
CA ASN A 109 15.13 4.23 3.26
C ASN A 109 15.96 5.46 2.90
N PHE A 110 15.57 6.24 1.90
CA PHE A 110 16.12 7.57 1.71
C PHE A 110 15.88 8.47 2.92
N GLY A 111 14.68 8.42 3.52
CA GLY A 111 14.38 9.10 4.78
C GLY A 111 15.26 8.63 5.94
N VAL A 112 15.42 7.30 6.09
CA VAL A 112 16.30 6.71 7.12
C VAL A 112 17.74 7.19 6.94
N TRP A 113 18.26 7.14 5.72
CA TRP A 113 19.61 7.63 5.41
C TRP A 113 19.74 9.12 5.73
N LEU A 114 18.77 9.94 5.33
CA LEU A 114 18.78 11.38 5.54
C LEU A 114 18.75 11.76 7.02
N LEU A 115 18.12 10.95 7.89
CA LEU A 115 17.97 11.28 9.30
C LEU A 115 18.98 10.56 10.22
N GLY A 116 19.53 9.41 9.81
CA GLY A 116 20.30 8.53 10.71
C GLY A 116 21.72 8.17 10.27
N TYR A 117 22.08 8.37 9.00
CA TYR A 117 23.38 7.91 8.46
C TYR A 117 24.27 9.08 8.01
N PRO A 118 25.61 8.88 7.94
CA PRO A 118 26.51 9.83 7.32
C PRO A 118 26.11 10.16 5.87
N LYS A 119 26.21 11.44 5.49
CA LYS A 119 25.86 11.94 4.16
C LYS A 119 26.98 11.69 3.14
N THR A 120 27.40 10.43 3.08
CA THR A 120 28.42 9.91 2.18
C THR A 120 27.83 8.78 1.35
N TRP A 121 28.48 8.46 0.22
CA TRP A 121 28.11 7.30 -0.60
C TRP A 121 28.19 5.98 0.18
N THR A 122 29.15 5.87 1.09
CA THR A 122 29.30 4.69 1.97
C THR A 122 28.13 4.56 2.94
N GLY A 123 27.72 5.66 3.60
CA GLY A 123 26.57 5.65 4.51
C GLY A 123 25.25 5.37 3.78
N LEU A 124 25.11 5.84 2.53
CA LEU A 124 23.97 5.51 1.68
C LEU A 124 23.93 4.00 1.36
N ALA A 125 25.05 3.45 0.89
CA ALA A 125 25.15 2.04 0.55
C ALA A 125 24.89 1.14 1.77
N GLU A 126 25.43 1.49 2.94
CA GLU A 126 25.23 0.78 4.19
C GLU A 126 23.74 0.78 4.59
N CYS A 127 23.10 1.96 4.62
CA CYS A 127 21.68 2.10 4.96
C CYS A 127 20.80 1.19 4.10
N TYR A 128 21.00 1.19 2.78
CA TYR A 128 20.20 0.38 1.86
C TYR A 128 20.52 -1.11 1.95
N THR A 129 21.78 -1.47 2.20
CA THR A 129 22.19 -2.88 2.36
C THR A 129 21.55 -3.49 3.59
N LEU A 130 21.56 -2.77 4.72
CA LEU A 130 20.91 -3.21 5.96
C LEU A 130 19.38 -3.26 5.85
N ALA A 131 18.80 -2.53 4.90
CA ALA A 131 17.36 -2.52 4.65
C ALA A 131 16.87 -3.72 3.80
N LEU A 132 17.76 -4.47 3.14
CA LEU A 132 17.38 -5.57 2.23
C LEU A 132 16.55 -6.69 2.88
N PRO A 133 16.82 -7.16 4.12
CA PRO A 133 15.97 -8.16 4.76
C PRO A 133 14.54 -7.67 4.96
N PHE A 134 14.37 -6.40 5.30
CA PHE A 134 13.06 -5.76 5.44
C PHE A 134 12.36 -5.59 4.10
N PHE A 135 13.10 -5.29 3.03
CA PHE A 135 12.56 -5.24 1.69
C PHE A 135 12.03 -6.59 1.22
N ARG A 136 12.74 -7.68 1.52
CA ARG A 136 12.28 -9.04 1.22
C ARG A 136 10.93 -9.32 1.87
N ASN A 137 10.77 -8.99 3.15
CA ASN A 137 9.49 -9.16 3.85
C ASN A 137 8.39 -8.27 3.27
N ALA A 138 8.72 -7.01 2.95
CA ALA A 138 7.80 -6.06 2.34
C ALA A 138 7.30 -6.59 0.99
N LEU A 139 8.20 -7.02 0.09
CA LEU A 139 7.84 -7.51 -1.23
C LEU A 139 6.95 -8.77 -1.16
N LEU A 140 7.26 -9.70 -0.26
CA LEU A 140 6.42 -10.88 -0.03
C LEU A 140 5.04 -10.50 0.51
N GLY A 141 4.98 -9.55 1.44
CA GLY A 141 3.73 -9.01 1.97
C GLY A 141 2.91 -8.33 0.88
N ASP A 142 3.53 -7.47 0.09
CA ASP A 142 2.89 -6.74 -1.00
C ASP A 142 2.29 -7.70 -2.04
N LEU A 143 3.03 -8.75 -2.41
CA LEU A 143 2.54 -9.79 -3.32
C LEU A 143 1.36 -10.56 -2.73
N PHE A 144 1.47 -10.98 -1.47
CA PHE A 144 0.43 -11.73 -0.78
C PHE A 144 -0.86 -10.90 -0.63
N TYR A 145 -0.77 -9.73 -0.01
CA TYR A 145 -1.93 -8.88 0.27
C TYR A 145 -2.54 -8.29 -1.00
N SER A 146 -1.73 -7.85 -1.97
CA SER A 146 -2.26 -7.37 -3.25
C SER A 146 -2.95 -8.49 -4.00
N GLY A 147 -2.35 -9.68 -4.04
CA GLY A 147 -2.96 -10.87 -4.64
C GLY A 147 -4.31 -11.20 -4.01
N ALA A 148 -4.37 -11.28 -2.67
CA ALA A 148 -5.60 -11.56 -1.94
C ALA A 148 -6.69 -10.51 -2.21
N LEU A 149 -6.35 -9.22 -2.14
CA LEU A 149 -7.28 -8.11 -2.40
C LEU A 149 -7.81 -8.14 -3.84
N ILE A 150 -6.90 -8.21 -4.82
CA ILE A 150 -7.23 -8.17 -6.25
C ILE A 150 -8.08 -9.39 -6.65
N ILE A 151 -7.64 -10.60 -6.29
CA ILE A 151 -8.34 -11.83 -6.66
C ILE A 151 -9.71 -11.89 -5.99
N GLY A 152 -9.76 -11.63 -4.68
CA GLY A 152 -11.01 -11.64 -3.92
C GLY A 152 -12.00 -10.61 -4.42
N PHE A 153 -11.54 -9.38 -4.69
CA PHE A 153 -12.40 -8.33 -5.23
C PHE A 153 -12.91 -8.66 -6.63
N ASN A 154 -12.05 -9.11 -7.54
CA ASN A 154 -12.45 -9.48 -8.90
C ASN A 154 -13.48 -10.61 -8.90
N PHE A 155 -13.35 -11.59 -7.99
CA PHE A 155 -14.33 -12.67 -7.83
C PHE A 155 -15.70 -12.13 -7.38
N VAL A 156 -15.74 -11.31 -6.33
CA VAL A 156 -16.97 -10.68 -5.83
C VAL A 156 -17.59 -9.79 -6.90
N GLN A 157 -16.75 -9.01 -7.60
CA GLN A 157 -17.20 -8.12 -8.65
C GLN A 157 -17.89 -8.90 -9.78
N LYS A 158 -17.27 -9.98 -10.27
CA LYS A 158 -17.85 -10.81 -11.34
C LYS A 158 -19.15 -11.49 -10.93
N LYS A 159 -19.24 -11.96 -9.67
CA LYS A 159 -20.39 -12.74 -9.20
C LYS A 159 -21.59 -11.89 -8.77
N TYR A 160 -21.34 -10.71 -8.19
CA TYR A 160 -22.38 -9.92 -7.51
C TYR A 160 -22.51 -8.47 -7.98
N LEU A 161 -21.52 -7.94 -8.70
CA LEU A 161 -21.49 -6.52 -9.10
C LEU A 161 -21.44 -6.33 -10.63
N GLN A 162 -21.44 -7.40 -11.43
CA GLN A 162 -21.65 -7.31 -12.87
C GLN A 162 -23.15 -7.45 -13.16
N GLU A 163 -23.70 -6.53 -13.95
CA GLU A 163 -25.03 -6.70 -14.53
C GLU A 163 -25.02 -7.99 -15.37
N ALA A 164 -26.03 -8.85 -15.20
CA ALA A 164 -26.30 -9.90 -16.15
C ALA A 164 -26.40 -9.23 -17.54
N LYS A 165 -25.47 -9.56 -18.43
CA LYS A 165 -25.59 -9.17 -19.83
C LYS A 165 -26.79 -9.86 -20.45
#